data_AF-A0A370U7G2-F1
#
_entry.id   AF-A0A370U7G2-F1
#
_cell.length_a   1.000
_cell.length_b   1.000
_cell.length_c   1.000
_cell.angle_alpha   90.00
_cell.angle_beta   90.00
_cell.angle_gamma   90.00
#
_symmetry.space_group_name_H-M   'P 1'
#
loop_
_entity.id
_entity.type
_entity.pdbx_description
1 polymer ?
#
loop_
_entity_poly.entity_id
_entity_poly.type
_entity_poly.pdbx_seq_one_letter_code
_entity_poly.pdbx_strand_id
1 'polypeptide(L)'
;MGGSSKSSNKTVNNVTNYSLQGMESAETVVAGDGNTVTTTDHGAVDGAFALGSEALGFAENALEIGGEVINGNTEVSKLAINANGELAKDALNQGFGFGESALEANSTLADNALKQVSVFGSEALDANTKALNNSFEFGTTAIESNNEALQTGFGFAESLVQQNTANAAANNLAMKELAKSVSTGGASDIASQSLKTVYTIGGVSVAVVLGLLLIKGGK
;
A
#
# COMPACT_ATOMS: atom_id res chain seq x y z
N MET A 1 76.66 55.45 -4.61
CA MET A 1 77.20 56.78 -4.23
C MET A 1 76.28 57.37 -3.19
N GLY A 2 76.58 57.21 -1.91
CA GLY A 2 75.84 57.80 -0.80
C GLY A 2 76.88 58.27 0.21
N GLY A 3 77.17 59.57 0.21
CA GLY A 3 78.19 60.15 1.06
C GLY A 3 77.82 59.97 2.53
N SER A 4 78.65 59.26 3.28
CA SER A 4 78.63 59.28 4.74
C SER A 4 79.10 60.65 5.21
N SER A 5 78.18 61.62 5.21
CA SER A 5 78.41 62.87 5.91
C SER A 5 78.43 62.54 7.40
N LYS A 6 79.64 62.34 7.96
CA LYS A 6 79.85 62.31 9.42
C LYS A 6 79.44 63.68 9.94
N SER A 7 78.24 63.79 10.48
CA SER A 7 77.83 65.00 11.19
C SER A 7 78.65 65.08 12.47
N SER A 8 79.70 65.90 12.47
CA SER A 8 80.33 66.32 13.71
C SER A 8 79.38 67.28 14.42
N ASN A 9 78.69 66.83 15.46
CA ASN A 9 77.87 67.73 16.25
C ASN A 9 78.82 68.62 17.05
N LYS A 10 79.02 69.87 16.60
CA LYS A 10 79.93 70.82 17.25
C LYS A 10 79.12 71.66 18.23
N THR A 11 79.03 71.22 19.48
CA THR A 11 78.44 72.02 20.55
C THR A 11 79.42 73.14 20.89
N VAL A 12 79.14 74.37 20.45
CA VAL A 12 79.89 75.57 20.87
C VAL A 12 79.32 76.01 22.21
N ASN A 13 80.03 75.67 23.29
CA ASN A 13 79.66 76.09 24.63
C ASN A 13 80.29 77.47 24.91
N ASN A 14 79.54 78.53 24.64
CA ASN A 14 80.03 79.90 24.80
C ASN A 14 79.77 80.38 26.24
N VAL A 15 80.56 79.89 27.20
CA VAL A 15 80.47 80.31 28.61
C VAL A 15 81.63 81.23 28.94
N THR A 16 81.34 82.50 29.22
CA THR A 16 82.36 83.54 29.45
C THR A 16 82.70 83.77 30.93
N ASN A 17 82.31 82.89 31.85
CA ASN A 17 82.74 83.00 33.24
C ASN A 17 82.53 81.71 34.05
N TYR A 18 83.62 81.05 34.44
CA TYR A 18 83.64 80.14 35.59
C TYR A 18 84.89 80.38 36.41
N SER A 19 84.71 80.87 37.62
CA SER A 19 85.70 80.83 38.70
C SER A 19 85.80 79.40 39.22
N LEU A 20 86.78 78.64 38.73
CA LEU A 20 87.17 77.35 39.29
C LEU A 20 88.06 77.57 40.53
N GLN A 21 87.41 77.79 41.67
CA GLN A 21 88.05 77.62 42.98
C GLN A 21 87.26 76.57 43.75
N GLY A 22 87.88 75.41 43.99
CA GLY A 22 87.40 74.44 44.98
C GLY A 22 86.85 73.10 44.47
N MET A 23 87.23 72.61 43.29
CA MET A 23 86.89 71.25 42.87
C MET A 23 88.12 70.34 42.84
N GLU A 24 88.41 69.67 43.96
CA GLU A 24 89.47 68.64 44.07
C GLU A 24 89.10 67.30 43.38
N SER A 25 88.03 67.27 42.59
CA SER A 25 87.65 66.12 41.77
C SER A 25 87.05 66.52 40.42
N ALA A 26 87.57 67.60 39.82
CA ALA A 26 87.24 67.95 38.44
C ALA A 26 88.20 67.22 37.49
N GLU A 27 87.82 66.03 37.01
CA GLU A 27 88.67 65.21 36.14
C GLU A 27 88.83 65.76 34.71
N THR A 28 88.16 66.85 34.31
CA THR A 28 88.55 67.60 33.10
C THR A 28 87.88 68.98 33.03
N VAL A 29 88.69 70.04 32.90
CA VAL A 29 88.24 71.40 32.55
C VAL A 29 88.85 71.77 31.21
N VAL A 30 88.03 72.06 30.21
CA VAL A 30 88.46 72.55 28.90
C VAL A 30 88.11 74.03 28.80
N ALA A 31 89.09 74.91 29.05
CA ALA A 31 88.92 76.36 28.98
C ALA A 31 89.80 76.96 27.87
N GLY A 32 89.23 77.86 27.07
CA GLY A 32 89.87 78.53 25.94
C GLY A 32 89.04 78.49 24.65
N ASP A 33 89.12 79.55 23.86
CA ASP A 33 88.43 79.69 22.57
C ASP A 33 89.13 78.82 21.51
N GLY A 34 88.37 78.00 20.77
CA GLY A 34 88.91 77.06 19.77
C GLY A 34 89.20 75.64 20.24
N ASN A 35 88.83 75.26 21.48
CA ASN A 35 88.95 73.89 21.94
C ASN A 35 88.00 72.95 21.17
N THR A 36 88.57 71.92 20.52
CA THR A 36 87.80 70.86 19.86
C THR A 36 87.69 69.67 20.80
N VAL A 37 86.53 69.51 21.43
CA VAL A 37 86.22 68.32 22.22
C VAL A 37 85.76 67.23 21.27
N THR A 38 86.58 66.19 21.09
CA THR A 38 86.23 65.01 20.31
C THR A 38 85.51 64.03 21.22
N THR A 39 84.18 64.04 21.22
CA THR A 39 83.39 62.99 21.87
C THR A 39 83.30 61.79 20.93
N THR A 40 83.85 60.65 21.33
CA THR A 40 83.78 59.43 20.53
C THR A 40 82.44 58.74 20.77
N ASP A 41 81.60 58.70 19.75
CA ASP A 41 80.21 58.21 19.78
C ASP A 41 80.07 56.67 19.93
N HIS A 42 81.15 55.98 20.33
CA HIS A 42 81.23 54.52 20.34
C HIS A 42 80.14 53.88 21.21
N GLY A 43 79.83 54.45 22.38
CA GLY A 43 78.75 53.95 23.23
C GLY A 43 77.35 54.11 22.63
N ALA A 44 77.11 55.18 21.85
CA ALA A 44 75.83 55.37 21.15
C ALA A 44 75.68 54.41 19.97
N VAL A 45 76.77 54.14 19.26
CA VAL A 45 76.82 53.15 18.17
C VAL A 45 76.63 51.73 18.70
N ASP A 46 77.33 51.34 19.76
CA ASP A 46 77.18 50.02 20.39
C ASP A 46 75.78 49.83 20.97
N GLY A 47 75.22 50.88 21.61
CA GLY A 47 73.83 50.88 22.07
C GLY A 47 72.82 50.72 20.93
N ALA A 48 73.06 51.36 19.78
CA ALA A 48 72.22 51.20 18.59
C ALA A 48 72.31 49.79 18.00
N PHE A 49 73.50 49.18 17.98
CA PHE A 49 73.67 47.78 17.54
C PHE A 49 73.01 46.78 18.49
N ALA A 50 73.13 46.98 19.81
CA ALA A 50 72.47 46.14 20.81
C ALA A 50 70.93 46.21 20.68
N LEU A 51 70.38 47.43 20.58
CA LEU A 51 68.95 47.64 20.36
C LEU A 51 68.48 47.03 19.03
N GLY A 52 69.27 47.18 17.97
CA GLY A 52 68.98 46.56 16.67
C GLY A 52 68.95 45.04 16.75
N SER A 53 69.88 44.43 17.49
CA SER A 53 69.95 42.99 17.71
C SER A 53 68.73 42.48 18.50
N GLU A 54 68.32 43.17 19.56
CA GLU A 54 67.12 42.84 20.32
C GLU A 54 65.84 42.98 19.49
N ALA A 55 65.74 44.04 18.67
CA ALA A 55 64.61 44.25 17.78
C ALA A 55 64.49 43.15 16.71
N LEU A 56 65.61 42.67 16.18
CA LEU A 56 65.64 41.54 15.26
C LEU A 56 65.24 40.24 15.95
N GLY A 57 65.75 39.96 17.15
CA GLY A 57 65.34 38.79 17.93
C GLY A 57 63.85 38.80 18.27
N PHE A 58 63.28 39.96 18.59
CA PHE A 58 61.84 40.12 18.76
C PHE A 58 61.07 39.84 17.46
N ALA A 59 61.56 40.35 16.32
CA ALA A 59 60.93 40.11 15.02
C ALA A 59 60.96 38.63 14.63
N GLU A 60 62.06 37.91 14.90
CA GLU A 60 62.17 36.47 14.66
C GLU A 60 61.16 35.68 15.51
N ASN A 61 61.07 35.96 16.82
CA ASN A 61 60.08 35.32 17.70
C ASN A 61 58.65 35.62 17.25
N ALA A 62 58.36 36.85 16.80
CA ALA A 62 57.03 37.21 16.30
C ALA A 62 56.68 36.45 15.02
N LEU A 63 57.66 36.22 14.13
CA LEU A 63 57.47 35.41 12.93
C LEU A 63 57.28 33.92 13.26
N GLU A 64 58.03 33.40 14.23
CA GLU A 64 57.88 32.02 14.71
C GLU A 64 56.48 31.78 15.29
N ILE A 65 56.04 32.63 16.23
CA ILE A 65 54.69 32.58 16.80
C ILE A 65 53.63 32.72 15.70
N GLY A 66 53.83 33.62 14.74
CA GLY A 66 52.94 33.78 13.59
C GLY A 66 52.83 32.49 12.77
N GLY A 67 53.95 31.80 12.53
CA GLY A 67 54.00 30.51 11.86
C GLY A 67 53.26 29.41 12.64
N GLU A 68 53.46 29.32 13.95
CA GLU A 68 52.77 28.36 14.82
C GLU A 68 51.25 28.58 14.81
N VAL A 69 50.80 29.84 14.89
CA VAL A 69 49.36 30.19 14.83
C VAL A 69 48.76 29.80 13.48
N ILE A 70 49.45 30.06 12.37
CA ILE A 70 48.98 29.67 11.03
C ILE A 70 48.91 28.15 10.90
N ASN A 71 49.91 27.43 11.39
CA ASN A 71 49.94 25.97 11.36
C ASN A 71 48.80 25.37 12.21
N GLY A 72 48.62 25.85 13.44
CA GLY A 72 47.53 25.42 14.31
C GLY A 72 46.15 25.69 13.71
N ASN A 73 45.93 26.88 13.14
CA ASN A 73 44.67 27.19 12.45
C ASN A 73 44.44 26.31 11.22
N THR A 74 45.50 25.96 10.50
CA THR A 74 45.42 25.05 9.34
C THR A 74 45.03 23.64 9.78
N GLU A 75 45.60 23.14 10.87
CA GLU A 75 45.25 21.82 11.42
C GLU A 75 43.81 21.76 11.93
N VAL A 76 43.38 22.75 12.71
CA VAL A 76 41.99 22.85 13.19
C VAL A 76 41.02 22.93 12.02
N SER A 77 41.34 23.71 10.99
CA SER A 77 40.50 23.80 9.78
C SER A 77 40.40 22.47 9.04
N LYS A 78 41.52 21.74 8.89
CA LYS A 78 41.52 20.40 8.28
C LYS A 78 40.68 19.41 9.08
N LEU A 79 40.83 19.40 10.41
CA LEU A 79 40.04 18.54 11.30
C LEU A 79 38.54 18.85 11.20
N ALA A 80 38.17 20.13 11.21
CA ALA A 80 36.78 20.56 11.07
C ALA A 80 36.18 20.18 9.71
N ILE A 81 36.93 20.36 8.61
CA ILE A 81 36.50 19.97 7.27
C ILE A 81 36.29 18.44 7.20
N ASN A 82 37.23 17.66 7.72
CA ASN A 82 37.12 16.19 7.73
C ASN A 82 35.93 15.70 8.56
N ALA A 83 35.74 16.26 9.76
CA ALA A 83 34.61 15.92 10.62
C ALA A 83 33.26 16.25 9.96
N ASN A 84 33.15 17.42 9.33
CA ASN A 84 31.95 17.80 8.58
C ASN A 84 31.74 16.90 7.35
N GLY A 85 32.82 16.48 6.68
CA GLY A 85 32.76 15.55 5.55
C GLY A 85 32.21 14.18 5.95
N GLU A 86 32.73 13.59 7.04
CA GLU A 86 32.22 12.31 7.57
C GLU A 86 30.77 12.44 8.05
N LEU A 87 30.43 13.52 8.76
CA LEU A 87 29.05 13.76 9.20
C LEU A 87 28.08 13.88 8.01
N ALA A 88 28.48 14.60 6.95
CA ALA A 88 27.67 14.73 5.74
C ALA A 88 27.51 13.38 5.03
N LYS A 89 28.56 12.57 4.97
CA LYS A 89 28.52 11.21 4.39
C LYS A 89 27.60 10.30 5.19
N ASP A 90 27.68 10.31 6.51
CA ASP A 90 26.80 9.53 7.38
C ASP A 90 25.34 9.95 7.23
N ALA A 91 25.06 11.26 7.21
CA ALA A 91 23.72 11.78 6.98
C ALA A 91 23.16 11.36 5.60
N LEU A 92 23.99 11.40 4.55
CA LEU A 92 23.60 10.93 3.22
C LEU A 92 23.33 9.42 3.21
N ASN A 93 24.20 8.61 3.83
CA ASN A 93 24.02 7.16 3.91
C ASN A 93 22.73 6.78 4.66
N GLN A 94 22.44 7.45 5.78
CA GLN A 94 21.20 7.25 6.52
C GLN A 94 19.98 7.69 5.71
N GLY A 95 20.07 8.84 5.02
CA GLY A 95 19.01 9.34 4.15
C GLY A 95 18.70 8.38 2.99
N PHE A 96 19.73 7.85 2.32
CA PHE A 96 19.57 6.86 1.26
C PHE A 96 19.04 5.53 1.80
N GLY A 97 19.56 5.02 2.92
CA GLY A 97 19.08 3.77 3.52
C GLY A 97 17.61 3.86 3.97
N PHE A 98 17.18 5.00 4.52
CA PHE A 98 15.78 5.27 4.80
C PHE A 98 14.94 5.32 3.53
N GLY A 99 15.41 6.02 2.49
CA GLY A 99 14.72 6.11 1.20
C GLY A 99 14.55 4.76 0.51
N GLU A 100 15.59 3.92 0.53
CA GLU A 100 15.57 2.55 0.00
C GLU A 100 14.55 1.69 0.76
N SER A 101 14.60 1.70 2.08
CA SER A 101 13.66 0.96 2.94
C SER A 101 12.20 1.40 2.72
N ALA A 102 11.97 2.71 2.59
CA ALA A 102 10.63 3.26 2.33
C ALA A 102 10.12 2.85 0.94
N LEU A 103 10.99 2.85 -0.08
CA LEU A 103 10.63 2.43 -1.42
C LEU A 103 10.33 0.93 -1.49
N GLU A 104 11.13 0.09 -0.82
CA GLU A 104 10.92 -1.35 -0.73
C GLU A 104 9.58 -1.68 -0.03
N ALA A 105 9.30 -1.02 1.10
CA ALA A 105 8.04 -1.18 1.81
C ALA A 105 6.83 -0.78 0.96
N ASN A 106 6.94 0.33 0.22
CA ASN A 106 5.87 0.79 -0.68
C ASN A 106 5.67 -0.16 -1.87
N SER A 107 6.75 -0.65 -2.46
CA SER A 107 6.71 -1.64 -3.54
C SER A 107 6.02 -2.94 -3.08
N THR A 108 6.37 -3.41 -1.89
CA THR A 108 5.77 -4.61 -1.27
C THR A 108 4.28 -4.42 -1.00
N LEU A 109 3.89 -3.26 -0.49
CA LEU A 109 2.48 -2.92 -0.27
C LEU A 109 1.70 -2.90 -1.59
N ALA A 110 2.27 -2.29 -2.64
CA ALA A 110 1.66 -2.22 -3.96
C ALA A 110 1.48 -3.62 -4.59
N ASP A 111 2.51 -4.48 -4.51
CA ASP A 111 2.44 -5.86 -5.01
C ASP A 111 1.37 -6.68 -4.27
N ASN A 112 1.30 -6.56 -2.94
CA ASN A 112 0.28 -7.21 -2.13
C ASN A 112 -1.14 -6.73 -2.47
N ALA A 113 -1.32 -5.42 -2.68
CA ALA A 113 -2.60 -4.86 -3.07
C ALA A 113 -3.04 -5.37 -4.45
N LEU A 114 -2.14 -5.41 -5.43
CA LEU A 114 -2.42 -5.95 -6.77
C LEU A 114 -2.79 -7.43 -6.73
N LYS A 115 -2.08 -8.24 -5.93
CA LYS A 115 -2.40 -9.65 -5.71
C LYS A 115 -3.80 -9.83 -5.13
N GLN A 116 -4.16 -9.07 -4.10
CA GLN A 116 -5.50 -9.15 -3.50
C GLN A 116 -6.61 -8.76 -4.48
N VAL A 117 -6.41 -7.68 -5.24
CA VAL A 117 -7.37 -7.26 -6.28
C VAL A 117 -7.53 -8.34 -7.36
N SER A 118 -6.43 -8.97 -7.76
CA SER A 118 -6.46 -10.06 -8.74
C SER A 118 -7.22 -11.29 -8.22
N VAL A 119 -6.97 -11.70 -6.97
CA VAL A 119 -7.69 -12.82 -6.34
C VAL A 119 -9.18 -12.51 -6.23
N PHE A 120 -9.53 -11.34 -5.70
CA PHE A 120 -10.92 -10.90 -5.59
C PHE A 120 -11.62 -10.86 -6.95
N GLY A 121 -10.97 -10.32 -7.97
CA GLY A 121 -11.50 -10.29 -9.33
C GLY A 121 -11.73 -11.69 -9.90
N SER A 122 -10.79 -12.61 -9.67
CA SER A 122 -10.92 -14.01 -10.08
C SER A 122 -12.08 -14.71 -9.38
N GLU A 123 -12.22 -14.54 -8.07
CA GLU A 123 -13.31 -15.14 -7.28
C GLU A 123 -14.68 -14.57 -7.69
N ALA A 124 -14.77 -13.25 -7.93
CA ALA A 124 -15.99 -12.62 -8.41
C ALA A 124 -16.41 -13.14 -9.81
N LEU A 125 -15.44 -13.32 -10.71
CA LEU A 125 -15.70 -13.89 -12.04
C LEU A 125 -16.13 -15.36 -11.96
N ASP A 126 -15.51 -16.17 -11.10
CA ASP A 126 -15.90 -17.56 -10.86
C ASP A 126 -17.32 -17.66 -10.28
N ALA A 127 -17.64 -16.84 -9.27
CA ALA A 127 -18.96 -16.78 -8.67
C ALA A 127 -20.04 -16.39 -9.69
N ASN A 128 -19.78 -15.38 -10.53
CA ASN A 128 -20.68 -14.99 -11.61
C ASN A 128 -20.86 -16.10 -12.66
N THR A 129 -19.77 -16.80 -13.01
CA THR A 129 -19.82 -17.92 -13.95
C THR A 129 -20.68 -19.06 -13.41
N LYS A 130 -20.52 -19.40 -12.12
CA LYS A 130 -21.36 -20.41 -11.44
C LYS A 130 -22.82 -19.99 -11.39
N ALA A 131 -23.11 -18.74 -11.06
CA ALA A 131 -24.47 -18.22 -11.02
C ALA A 131 -25.15 -18.28 -12.40
N LEU A 132 -24.42 -17.94 -13.47
CA LEU A 132 -24.90 -18.06 -14.84
C LEU A 132 -25.15 -19.51 -15.22
N ASN A 133 -24.21 -20.41 -14.95
CA ASN A 133 -24.37 -21.84 -15.25
C ASN A 133 -25.59 -22.44 -14.53
N ASN A 134 -25.76 -22.15 -13.24
CA ASN A 134 -26.94 -22.60 -12.48
C ASN A 134 -28.25 -22.04 -13.06
N SER A 135 -28.24 -20.79 -13.53
CA SER A 135 -29.42 -20.18 -14.16
C SER A 135 -29.77 -20.84 -15.49
N PHE A 136 -28.76 -21.21 -16.30
CA PHE A 136 -28.96 -21.96 -17.54
C PHE A 136 -29.46 -23.39 -17.28
N GLU A 137 -28.90 -24.07 -16.29
CA GLU A 137 -29.33 -25.41 -15.87
C GLU A 137 -30.79 -25.38 -15.41
N PHE A 138 -31.14 -24.45 -14.51
CA PHE A 138 -32.53 -24.25 -14.08
C PHE A 138 -33.48 -23.98 -15.26
N GLY A 139 -33.08 -23.10 -16.19
CA GLY A 139 -33.87 -22.80 -17.38
C GLY A 139 -34.08 -24.02 -18.27
N THR A 140 -33.05 -24.85 -18.42
CA THR A 140 -33.12 -26.11 -19.19
C THR A 140 -34.09 -27.08 -18.52
N THR A 141 -33.94 -27.32 -17.21
CA THR A 141 -34.84 -28.20 -16.44
C THR A 141 -36.29 -27.70 -16.47
N ALA A 142 -36.51 -26.39 -16.40
CA ALA A 142 -37.86 -25.81 -16.49
C ALA A 142 -38.49 -26.03 -17.87
N ILE A 143 -37.70 -25.93 -18.95
CA ILE A 143 -38.17 -26.23 -20.32
C ILE A 143 -38.50 -27.72 -20.45
N GLU A 144 -37.64 -28.61 -19.97
CA GLU A 144 -37.86 -30.06 -19.98
C GLU A 144 -39.13 -30.44 -19.22
N SER A 145 -39.30 -29.94 -18.00
CA SER A 145 -40.49 -30.18 -17.18
C SER A 145 -41.77 -29.66 -17.85
N ASN A 146 -41.73 -28.48 -18.48
CA ASN A 146 -42.87 -27.96 -19.24
C ASN A 146 -43.20 -28.84 -20.45
N ASN A 147 -42.19 -29.36 -21.15
CA ASN A 147 -42.38 -30.27 -22.27
C ASN A 147 -43.04 -31.59 -21.84
N GLU A 148 -42.61 -32.16 -20.71
CA GLU A 148 -43.22 -33.36 -20.12
C GLU A 148 -44.68 -33.12 -19.70
N ALA A 149 -44.95 -31.98 -19.07
CA ALA A 149 -46.30 -31.59 -18.69
C ALA A 149 -47.22 -31.43 -19.92
N LEU A 150 -46.72 -30.82 -20.99
CA LEU A 150 -47.44 -30.70 -22.26
C LEU A 150 -47.71 -32.07 -22.90
N GLN A 151 -46.72 -32.95 -22.97
CA GLN A 151 -46.88 -34.31 -23.50
C GLN A 151 -47.93 -35.10 -22.70
N THR A 152 -47.87 -35.02 -21.38
CA THR A 152 -48.86 -35.65 -20.49
C THR A 152 -50.26 -35.08 -20.72
N GLY A 153 -50.38 -33.75 -20.85
CA GLY A 153 -51.63 -33.07 -21.16
C GLY A 153 -52.22 -33.50 -22.51
N PHE A 154 -51.39 -33.62 -23.54
CA PHE A 154 -51.81 -34.12 -24.85
C PHE A 154 -52.23 -35.59 -24.82
N GLY A 155 -51.47 -36.46 -24.13
CA GLY A 155 -51.84 -37.87 -23.99
C GLY A 155 -53.17 -38.06 -23.26
N PHE A 156 -53.43 -37.26 -22.22
CA PHE A 156 -54.73 -37.26 -21.53
C PHE A 156 -55.86 -36.76 -22.44
N ALA A 157 -55.64 -35.65 -23.17
CA ALA A 157 -56.63 -35.13 -24.12
C ALA A 157 -56.95 -36.15 -25.23
N GLU A 158 -55.93 -36.83 -25.76
CA GLU A 158 -56.11 -37.92 -26.73
C GLU A 158 -56.93 -39.07 -26.15
N SER A 159 -56.62 -39.51 -24.91
CA SER A 159 -57.38 -40.55 -24.22
C SER A 159 -58.85 -40.18 -24.05
N LEU A 160 -59.16 -38.92 -23.67
CA LEU A 160 -60.53 -38.43 -23.58
C LEU A 160 -61.25 -38.43 -24.94
N VAL A 161 -60.57 -38.02 -26.01
CA VAL A 161 -61.12 -38.04 -27.37
C VAL A 161 -61.41 -39.47 -27.81
N GLN A 162 -60.48 -40.41 -27.59
CA GLN A 162 -60.66 -41.82 -27.90
C GLN A 162 -61.83 -42.42 -27.11
N GLN A 163 -61.91 -42.14 -25.81
CA GLN A 163 -62.99 -42.62 -24.94
C GLN A 163 -64.36 -42.06 -25.35
N ASN A 164 -64.44 -40.76 -25.64
CA ASN A 164 -65.68 -40.14 -26.12
C ASN A 164 -66.12 -40.69 -27.48
N THR A 165 -65.17 -40.92 -28.39
CA THR A 165 -65.44 -41.52 -29.71
C THR A 165 -65.94 -42.96 -29.56
N ALA A 166 -65.31 -43.76 -28.71
CA ALA A 166 -65.73 -45.13 -28.42
C ALA A 166 -67.12 -45.18 -27.76
N ASN A 167 -67.38 -44.31 -26.79
CA ASN A 167 -68.70 -44.19 -26.14
C ASN A 167 -69.78 -43.75 -27.14
N ALA A 168 -69.49 -42.79 -28.02
CA ALA A 168 -70.41 -42.37 -29.07
C ALA A 168 -70.71 -43.51 -30.06
N ALA A 169 -69.70 -44.30 -30.43
CA ALA A 169 -69.88 -45.48 -31.28
C ALA A 169 -70.73 -46.56 -30.60
N ALA A 170 -70.47 -46.86 -29.33
CA ALA A 170 -71.25 -47.82 -28.54
C ALA A 170 -72.71 -47.37 -28.37
N ASN A 171 -72.94 -46.09 -28.06
CA ASN A 171 -74.28 -45.52 -27.95
C ASN A 171 -75.03 -45.57 -29.29
N ASN A 172 -74.37 -45.24 -30.41
CA ASN A 172 -74.97 -45.36 -31.74
C ASN A 172 -75.31 -46.82 -32.11
N LEU A 173 -74.46 -47.78 -31.74
CA LEU A 173 -74.73 -49.21 -31.94
C LEU A 173 -75.96 -49.64 -31.14
N ALA A 174 -76.04 -49.29 -29.86
CA ALA A 174 -77.18 -49.59 -29.00
C ALA A 174 -78.48 -48.95 -29.51
N MET A 175 -78.42 -47.69 -29.98
CA MET A 175 -79.56 -47.04 -30.63
C MET A 175 -79.98 -47.76 -31.91
N LYS A 176 -79.03 -48.23 -32.73
CA LYS A 176 -79.33 -48.99 -33.94
C LYS A 176 -79.96 -50.35 -33.62
N GLU A 177 -79.49 -51.04 -32.58
CA GLU A 177 -80.09 -52.28 -32.09
C GLU A 177 -81.50 -52.05 -31.52
N LEU A 178 -81.70 -50.98 -30.75
CA LEU A 178 -83.02 -50.58 -30.25
C LEU A 178 -83.97 -50.26 -31.40
N ALA A 179 -83.53 -49.45 -32.37
CA ALA A 179 -84.31 -49.13 -33.55
C ALA A 179 -84.65 -50.37 -34.38
N LYS A 180 -83.72 -51.32 -34.50
CA LYS A 180 -83.95 -52.61 -35.16
C LYS A 180 -84.97 -53.45 -34.39
N SER A 181 -84.85 -53.56 -33.07
CA SER A 181 -85.79 -54.27 -32.19
C SER A 181 -87.21 -53.69 -32.29
N VAL A 182 -87.34 -52.37 -32.29
CA VAL A 182 -88.62 -51.67 -32.49
C VAL A 182 -89.17 -51.91 -33.90
N SER A 183 -88.32 -51.84 -34.94
CA SER A 183 -88.70 -52.05 -36.33
C SER A 183 -89.09 -53.50 -36.67
N THR A 184 -88.51 -54.50 -36.01
CA THR A 184 -88.80 -55.93 -36.26
C THR A 184 -89.97 -56.46 -35.41
N GLY A 185 -90.68 -55.60 -34.66
CA GLY A 185 -91.84 -56.01 -33.88
C GLY A 185 -91.49 -56.61 -32.50
N GLY A 186 -90.53 -56.02 -31.79
CA GLY A 186 -90.04 -56.43 -30.46
C GLY A 186 -91.06 -56.51 -29.30
N ALA A 187 -92.36 -56.40 -29.58
CA ALA A 187 -93.42 -56.69 -28.60
C ALA A 187 -93.48 -58.19 -28.23
N SER A 188 -92.91 -59.10 -29.04
CA SER A 188 -92.94 -60.55 -28.76
C SER A 188 -91.84 -61.01 -27.79
N ASP A 189 -90.61 -60.51 -27.89
CA ASP A 189 -89.49 -61.05 -27.10
C ASP A 189 -89.37 -60.47 -25.68
N ILE A 190 -89.80 -59.22 -25.45
CA ILE A 190 -89.77 -58.58 -24.13
C ILE A 190 -90.82 -59.19 -23.18
N ALA A 191 -91.92 -59.72 -23.71
CA ALA A 191 -92.90 -60.47 -22.91
C ALA A 191 -92.32 -61.80 -22.39
N SER A 192 -91.39 -62.43 -23.11
CA SER A 192 -90.82 -63.73 -22.71
C SER A 192 -89.73 -63.60 -21.63
N GLN A 193 -88.91 -62.54 -21.65
CA GLN A 193 -87.85 -62.34 -20.66
C GLN A 193 -88.34 -61.70 -19.35
N SER A 194 -89.34 -60.82 -19.40
CA SER A 194 -89.91 -60.22 -18.18
C SER A 194 -90.57 -61.27 -17.27
N LEU A 195 -91.19 -62.31 -17.84
CA LEU A 195 -91.73 -63.44 -17.08
C LEU A 195 -90.61 -64.23 -16.35
N LYS A 196 -89.48 -64.53 -17.01
CA LYS A 196 -88.37 -65.27 -16.36
C LYS A 196 -87.75 -64.48 -15.20
N THR A 197 -87.56 -63.17 -15.34
CA THR A 197 -86.97 -62.34 -14.28
C THR A 197 -87.88 -62.23 -13.07
N VAL A 198 -89.20 -62.08 -13.27
CA VAL A 198 -90.18 -62.06 -12.18
C VAL A 198 -90.23 -63.39 -11.43
N TYR A 199 -90.18 -64.53 -12.13
CA TYR A 199 -90.13 -65.85 -11.47
C TYR A 199 -88.84 -66.09 -10.69
N THR A 200 -87.71 -65.58 -11.15
CA THR A 200 -86.42 -65.76 -10.47
C THR A 200 -86.36 -64.93 -9.18
N ILE A 201 -86.81 -63.67 -9.22
CA ILE A 201 -86.87 -62.81 -8.04
C ILE A 201 -87.93 -63.31 -7.03
N GLY A 202 -89.08 -63.78 -7.53
CA GLY A 202 -90.12 -64.41 -6.70
C GLY A 202 -89.64 -65.71 -6.04
N GLY A 203 -88.90 -66.56 -6.77
CA GLY A 203 -88.37 -67.81 -6.23
C GLY A 203 -87.32 -67.61 -5.13
N VAL A 204 -86.41 -66.65 -5.31
CA VAL A 204 -85.36 -66.36 -4.31
C VAL A 204 -85.97 -65.76 -3.04
N SER A 205 -86.99 -64.90 -3.14
CA SER A 205 -87.65 -64.32 -1.97
C SER A 205 -88.42 -65.36 -1.15
N VAL A 206 -89.10 -66.32 -1.79
CA VAL A 206 -89.76 -67.44 -1.08
C VAL A 206 -88.75 -68.36 -0.39
N ALA A 207 -87.60 -68.66 -1.02
CA ALA A 207 -86.55 -69.48 -0.43
C ALA A 207 -85.93 -68.83 0.82
N VAL A 208 -85.72 -67.51 0.81
CA VAL A 208 -85.20 -66.76 1.97
C VAL A 208 -86.21 -66.76 3.13
N VAL A 209 -87.51 -66.59 2.85
CA VAL A 209 -88.55 -66.62 3.89
C VAL A 209 -88.69 -68.01 4.52
N LEU A 210 -88.65 -69.08 3.71
CA LEU A 210 -88.67 -70.46 4.22
C LEU A 210 -87.42 -70.80 5.03
N GLY A 211 -86.24 -70.36 4.60
CA GLY A 211 -84.98 -70.53 5.33
C GLY A 211 -85.01 -69.84 6.70
N LEU A 212 -85.55 -68.62 6.79
CA LEU A 212 -85.70 -67.90 8.05
C LEU A 212 -86.72 -68.55 9.01
N LEU A 213 -87.79 -69.17 8.49
CA LEU A 213 -88.76 -69.89 9.32
C LEU A 213 -88.18 -71.19 9.92
N LEU A 214 -87.38 -71.94 9.15
CA LEU A 214 -86.71 -73.15 9.64
C LEU A 214 -85.66 -72.86 10.72
N ILE A 215 -84.93 -71.74 10.60
CA ILE A 215 -83.93 -71.33 11.60
C ILE A 215 -84.61 -70.85 12.90
N LYS A 216 -85.82 -70.30 12.84
CA LYS A 216 -86.54 -69.79 14.02
C LYS A 216 -87.39 -70.85 14.74
N GLY A 217 -87.68 -71.98 14.08
CA GLY A 217 -88.47 -73.10 14.63
C GLY A 217 -87.67 -74.20 15.33
N GLY A 218 -86.34 -74.20 15.22
CA GLY A 218 -85.45 -75.12 15.93
C GLY A 218 -85.05 -74.58 17.31
N LYS A 219 -85.96 -74.64 18.28
CA LYS A 219 -85.66 -74.57 19.71
C LYS A 219 -86.01 -75.90 20.35
#